data_AF-A0AB74DPA2-F1
#
_entry.id   AF-A0AB74DPA2-F1
#
_cell.length_a   1.000
_cell.length_b   1.000
_cell.length_c   1.000
_cell.angle_alpha   90.00
_cell.angle_beta   90.00
_cell.angle_gamma   90.00
#
_symmetry.space_group_name_H-M   'P 1'
#
loop_
_entity.id
_entity.type
_entity.pdbx_description
1 polymer ?
#
loop_
_entity_poly.entity_id
_entity_poly.type
_entity_poly.pdbx_seq_one_letter_code
_entity_poly.pdbx_strand_id
1 'polypeptide(L)'
;MYKGEMKIQPLFFKKQFLAIFIITLFIGLSFFLKLHSLTFVFEAYLFLILSITFLPYLRSKLSYPYKLQVLLIGAPLFLPIFLYSDISSSNLKFDILIFAIGASITVCILFLFHKDEIINHQSNASTLLCISTFDLFFSLFEYIYYILGEEIFYRLFLLNYFSEIIGQVFACIFISVLFSYTHYLNRWASVFFSFKNYISLFIFSILLGAIFLQTKSIMTCIVLHIMYNHSELIVLYKRYKYSKNNNKIINTESLFDDYD
;
A
#
# COMPACT_ATOMS: atom_id res chain seq x y z
N MET A 1 -22.52 11.45 12.07
CA MET A 1 -23.53 11.49 10.98
C MET A 1 -22.88 12.14 9.77
N TYR A 2 -22.23 11.35 8.91
CA TYR A 2 -21.74 11.83 7.61
C TYR A 2 -22.96 11.91 6.68
N LYS A 3 -23.52 13.11 6.55
CA LYS A 3 -24.53 13.48 5.54
C LYS A 3 -23.86 14.21 4.37
N GLY A 4 -22.58 13.94 4.12
CA GLY A 4 -21.83 14.51 3.02
C GLY A 4 -21.73 13.48 1.93
N GLU A 5 -22.37 13.74 0.79
CA GLU A 5 -22.00 13.12 -0.48
C GLU A 5 -20.47 13.15 -0.60
N MET A 6 -19.84 12.01 -0.86
CA MET A 6 -18.41 12.00 -1.11
C MET A 6 -18.16 12.90 -2.31
N LYS A 7 -17.46 14.02 -2.09
CA LYS A 7 -17.12 14.93 -3.18
C LYS A 7 -16.33 14.15 -4.22
N ILE A 8 -16.84 14.14 -5.46
CA ILE A 8 -16.16 13.54 -6.61
C ILE A 8 -14.72 14.08 -6.64
N GLN A 9 -13.77 13.18 -6.44
CA GLN A 9 -12.37 13.55 -6.41
C GLN A 9 -11.85 13.78 -7.83
N PRO A 10 -10.94 14.74 -8.05
CA PRO A 10 -10.32 14.88 -9.36
C PRO A 10 -9.57 13.59 -9.70
N LEU A 11 -9.67 13.17 -10.97
CA LEU A 11 -8.98 11.96 -11.46
C LEU A 11 -7.46 12.12 -11.44
N PHE A 12 -6.99 13.36 -11.59
CA PHE A 12 -5.58 13.69 -11.63
C PHE A 12 -5.24 14.82 -10.67
N PHE A 13 -4.06 14.74 -10.05
CA PHE A 13 -3.50 15.80 -9.22
C PHE A 13 -2.17 16.28 -9.78
N LYS A 14 -1.86 17.57 -9.62
CA LYS A 14 -0.57 18.16 -10.05
C LYS A 14 0.65 17.42 -9.50
N LYS A 15 0.56 16.91 -8.26
CA LYS A 15 1.63 16.13 -7.61
C LYS A 15 1.99 14.85 -8.37
N GLN A 16 1.03 14.21 -9.02
CA GLN A 16 1.26 12.97 -9.79
C GLN A 16 2.05 13.26 -11.06
N PHE A 17 1.66 14.30 -11.81
CA PHE A 17 2.40 14.72 -13.00
C PHE A 17 3.83 15.20 -12.66
N LEU A 18 3.99 15.91 -11.55
CA LEU A 18 5.32 16.31 -11.08
C LEU A 18 6.18 15.08 -10.74
N ALA A 19 5.62 14.08 -10.05
CA ALA A 19 6.32 12.83 -9.76
C ALA A 19 6.75 12.10 -11.04
N ILE A 20 5.83 11.93 -12.00
CA ILE A 20 6.10 11.31 -13.30
C ILE A 20 7.23 12.04 -14.03
N PHE A 21 7.18 13.37 -14.08
CA PHE A 21 8.20 14.19 -14.71
C PHE A 21 9.57 13.99 -14.05
N ILE A 22 9.64 14.07 -12.72
CA ILE A 22 10.89 13.88 -11.97
C ILE A 22 11.47 12.48 -12.17
N ILE A 23 10.64 11.43 -12.08
CA ILE A 23 11.10 10.05 -12.29
C ILE A 23 11.60 9.87 -13.73
N THR A 24 10.91 10.44 -14.72
CA THR A 24 11.34 10.40 -16.13
C THR A 24 12.69 11.09 -16.34
N LEU A 25 12.93 12.22 -15.67
CA LEU A 25 14.24 12.88 -15.70
C LEU A 25 15.33 11.99 -15.09
N PHE A 26 15.06 11.30 -13.99
CA PHE A 26 16.00 10.34 -13.39
C PHE A 26 16.28 9.12 -14.29
N ILE A 27 15.28 8.62 -15.03
CA ILE A 27 15.46 7.60 -16.06
C ILE A 27 16.41 8.13 -17.14
N GLY A 28 16.14 9.31 -17.72
CA GLY A 28 16.98 9.91 -18.76
C GLY A 28 18.42 10.16 -18.28
N LEU A 29 18.60 10.67 -17.07
CA LEU A 29 19.92 10.89 -16.47
C LEU A 29 20.68 9.58 -16.23
N SER A 30 20.02 8.58 -15.62
CA SER A 30 20.64 7.27 -15.37
C SER A 30 21.03 6.57 -16.68
N PHE A 31 20.20 6.67 -17.72
CA PHE A 31 20.49 6.15 -19.05
C PHE A 31 21.71 6.84 -19.68
N PHE A 32 21.77 8.18 -19.64
CA PHE A 32 22.90 8.95 -20.16
C PHE A 32 24.22 8.61 -19.45
N LEU A 33 24.16 8.39 -18.13
CA LEU A 33 25.29 7.97 -17.31
C LEU A 33 25.61 6.47 -17.41
N LYS A 34 24.89 5.71 -18.25
CA LYS A 34 25.02 4.25 -18.43
C LYS A 34 24.82 3.44 -17.14
N LEU A 35 23.98 3.93 -16.23
CA LEU A 35 23.60 3.27 -14.98
C LEU A 35 22.37 2.35 -15.21
N HIS A 36 22.52 1.35 -16.08
CA HIS A 36 21.40 0.52 -16.57
C HIS A 36 20.53 -0.09 -15.45
N SER A 37 21.15 -0.56 -14.38
CA SER A 37 20.42 -1.16 -13.24
C SER A 37 19.56 -0.12 -12.50
N LEU A 38 20.04 1.13 -12.41
CA LEU A 38 19.29 2.22 -11.79
C LEU A 38 18.16 2.70 -12.70
N THR A 39 18.39 2.73 -14.02
CA THR A 39 17.35 3.00 -15.01
C THR A 39 16.19 2.04 -14.86
N PHE A 40 16.46 0.73 -14.77
CA PHE A 40 15.45 -0.29 -14.56
C PHE A 40 14.61 -0.07 -13.28
N VAL A 41 15.27 0.29 -12.18
CA VAL A 41 14.59 0.57 -10.90
C VAL A 41 13.65 1.77 -11.00
N PHE A 42 14.10 2.84 -11.68
CA PHE A 42 13.24 4.00 -11.91
C PHE A 42 12.10 3.70 -12.89
N GLU A 43 12.30 2.85 -13.90
CA GLU A 43 11.24 2.39 -14.80
C GLU A 43 10.18 1.58 -14.06
N ALA A 44 10.58 0.64 -13.20
CA ALA A 44 9.67 -0.13 -12.37
C ALA A 44 8.84 0.77 -11.44
N TYR A 45 9.49 1.76 -10.82
CA TYR A 45 8.79 2.75 -9.99
C TYR A 45 7.88 3.67 -10.81
N LEU A 46 8.31 4.10 -12.00
CA LEU A 46 7.46 4.86 -12.92
C LEU A 46 6.21 4.06 -13.28
N PHE A 47 6.34 2.77 -13.58
CA PHE A 47 5.19 1.93 -13.92
C PHE A 47 4.17 1.82 -12.79
N LEU A 48 4.62 1.74 -11.53
CA LEU A 48 3.75 1.83 -10.35
C LEU A 48 3.02 3.18 -10.28
N ILE A 49 3.74 4.30 -10.43
CA ILE A 49 3.14 5.65 -10.37
C ILE A 49 2.16 5.89 -11.51
N LEU A 50 2.47 5.44 -12.73
CA LEU A 50 1.58 5.50 -13.88
C LEU A 50 0.29 4.70 -13.62
N SER A 51 0.41 3.51 -13.04
CA SER A 51 -0.74 2.66 -12.72
C SER A 51 -1.68 3.32 -11.71
N ILE A 52 -1.14 3.86 -10.61
CA ILE A 52 -1.92 4.59 -9.60
C ILE A 52 -2.57 5.86 -10.17
N THR A 53 -1.90 6.52 -11.12
CA THR A 53 -2.37 7.80 -11.70
C THR A 53 -3.41 7.61 -12.79
N PHE A 54 -3.17 6.71 -13.75
CA PHE A 54 -3.96 6.65 -14.99
C PHE A 54 -5.02 5.55 -15.00
N LEU A 55 -4.86 4.44 -14.27
CA LEU A 55 -5.88 3.38 -14.25
C LEU A 55 -7.25 3.85 -13.75
N PRO A 56 -7.36 4.71 -12.72
CA PRO A 56 -8.66 5.28 -12.32
C PRO A 56 -9.33 6.06 -13.45
N TYR A 57 -8.57 6.86 -14.21
CA TYR A 57 -9.08 7.55 -15.39
C TYR A 57 -9.52 6.59 -16.49
N LEU A 58 -8.72 5.56 -16.77
CA LEU A 58 -9.07 4.55 -17.77
C LEU A 58 -10.35 3.81 -17.37
N ARG A 59 -10.55 3.54 -16.07
CA ARG A 59 -11.79 2.95 -15.57
C ARG A 59 -12.98 3.85 -15.84
N SER A 60 -12.89 5.14 -15.55
CA SER A 60 -14.01 6.08 -15.77
C SER A 60 -14.38 6.22 -17.26
N LYS A 61 -13.43 5.96 -18.16
CA LYS A 61 -13.66 6.03 -19.61
C LYS A 61 -14.11 4.72 -20.24
N LEU A 62 -13.61 3.59 -19.77
CA LEU A 62 -13.88 2.26 -20.33
C LEU A 62 -14.92 1.47 -19.54
N SER A 63 -15.32 1.97 -18.36
CA SER A 63 -16.31 1.36 -17.47
C SER A 63 -16.02 -0.11 -17.12
N TYR A 64 -14.74 -0.47 -17.02
CA TYR A 64 -14.38 -1.83 -16.62
C TYR A 64 -14.58 -2.05 -15.09
N PRO A 65 -14.75 -3.30 -14.63
CA PRO A 65 -15.08 -3.59 -13.24
C PRO A 65 -14.01 -3.15 -12.23
N TYR A 66 -14.40 -2.66 -11.05
CA TYR A 66 -13.47 -2.32 -9.94
C TYR A 66 -12.49 -3.44 -9.63
N LYS A 67 -12.94 -4.69 -9.64
CA LYS A 67 -12.13 -5.87 -9.35
C LYS A 67 -10.94 -6.01 -10.31
N LEU A 68 -11.13 -5.67 -11.58
CA LEU A 68 -10.04 -5.62 -12.57
C LEU A 68 -9.10 -4.44 -12.30
N GLN A 69 -9.63 -3.30 -11.86
CA GLN A 69 -8.83 -2.13 -11.48
C GLN A 69 -7.82 -2.47 -10.38
N VAL A 70 -8.30 -3.16 -9.34
CA VAL A 70 -7.48 -3.60 -8.20
C VAL A 70 -6.30 -4.46 -8.67
N LEU A 71 -6.58 -5.45 -9.52
CA LEU A 71 -5.53 -6.32 -10.07
C LEU A 71 -4.50 -5.54 -10.87
N LEU A 72 -4.96 -4.65 -11.76
CA LEU A 72 -4.10 -3.83 -12.62
C LEU A 72 -3.26 -2.83 -11.82
N ILE A 73 -3.81 -2.20 -10.78
CA ILE A 73 -3.07 -1.26 -9.92
C ILE A 73 -1.98 -1.98 -9.13
N GLY A 74 -2.25 -3.18 -8.61
CA GLY A 74 -1.26 -3.92 -7.83
C GLY A 74 -0.24 -4.67 -8.69
N ALA A 75 -0.51 -4.95 -9.97
CA ALA A 75 0.39 -5.73 -10.83
C ALA A 75 1.84 -5.19 -10.90
N PRO A 76 2.10 -3.88 -11.00
CA PRO A 76 3.45 -3.32 -10.94
C PRO A 76 4.24 -3.69 -9.68
N LEU A 77 3.57 -3.89 -8.54
CA LEU A 77 4.23 -4.24 -7.28
C LEU A 77 4.87 -5.64 -7.34
N PHE A 78 4.35 -6.52 -8.19
CA PHE A 78 4.86 -7.87 -8.40
C PHE A 78 5.83 -7.99 -9.58
N LEU A 79 6.00 -6.92 -10.38
CA LEU A 79 6.94 -6.89 -11.50
C LEU A 79 8.36 -7.37 -11.12
N PRO A 80 8.91 -7.02 -9.95
CA PRO A 80 10.25 -7.46 -9.57
C PRO A 80 10.41 -8.98 -9.49
N ILE A 81 9.35 -9.74 -9.20
CA ILE A 81 9.41 -11.23 -9.15
C ILE A 81 9.90 -11.81 -10.47
N PHE A 82 9.48 -11.22 -11.59
CA PHE A 82 9.77 -11.75 -12.92
C PHE A 82 11.11 -11.25 -13.47
N LEU A 83 11.62 -10.14 -12.95
CA LEU A 83 12.73 -9.40 -13.56
C LEU A 83 13.99 -9.35 -12.68
N TYR A 84 13.86 -9.56 -11.36
CA TYR A 84 14.97 -9.53 -10.42
C TYR A 84 15.30 -10.94 -9.95
N SER A 85 16.36 -11.54 -10.51
CA SER A 85 16.72 -12.94 -10.28
C SER A 85 17.24 -13.24 -8.87
N ASP A 86 17.66 -12.21 -8.12
CA ASP A 86 18.32 -12.39 -6.80
C ASP A 86 17.34 -12.41 -5.61
N ILE A 87 16.05 -12.59 -5.90
CA ILE A 87 14.99 -12.78 -4.90
C ILE A 87 15.21 -14.02 -4.02
N SER A 88 16.06 -14.94 -4.48
CA SER A 88 16.43 -16.18 -3.78
C SER A 88 17.11 -15.96 -2.41
N SER A 89 17.61 -14.75 -2.13
CA SER A 89 18.20 -14.40 -0.83
C SER A 89 17.18 -14.19 0.30
N SER A 90 15.88 -14.15 -0.02
CA SER A 90 14.84 -14.03 1.00
C SER A 90 14.73 -15.31 1.83
N ASN A 91 14.78 -15.14 3.15
CA ASN A 91 14.68 -16.24 4.08
C ASN A 91 13.25 -16.32 4.60
N LEU A 92 12.59 -17.47 4.47
CA LEU A 92 11.29 -17.70 5.10
C LEU A 92 11.40 -17.97 6.61
N LYS A 93 12.62 -18.00 7.17
CA LYS A 93 12.81 -18.16 8.62
C LYS A 93 12.19 -16.99 9.38
N PHE A 94 11.48 -17.36 10.43
CA PHE A 94 10.78 -16.45 11.32
C PHE A 94 11.53 -16.41 12.65
N ASP A 95 12.16 -15.27 12.95
CA ASP A 95 12.79 -15.05 14.25
C ASP A 95 11.73 -14.49 15.22
N ILE A 96 11.36 -15.30 16.21
CA ILE A 96 10.31 -15.00 17.18
C ILE A 96 10.65 -13.76 18.01
N LEU A 97 11.92 -13.56 18.38
CA LEU A 97 12.33 -12.43 19.21
C LEU A 97 12.23 -11.12 18.42
N ILE A 98 12.78 -11.10 17.20
CA ILE A 98 12.71 -9.92 16.32
C ILE A 98 11.25 -9.61 15.97
N PHE A 99 10.43 -10.65 15.72
CA PHE A 99 9.00 -10.47 15.53
C PHE A 99 8.32 -9.85 16.75
N ALA A 100 8.57 -10.36 17.96
CA ALA A 100 7.96 -9.84 19.19
C ALA A 100 8.32 -8.36 19.44
N ILE A 101 9.58 -7.98 19.18
CA ILE A 101 10.04 -6.59 19.25
C ILE A 101 9.32 -5.74 18.19
N GLY A 102 9.31 -6.17 16.93
CA GLY A 102 8.65 -5.47 15.84
C GLY A 102 7.15 -5.31 16.07
N ALA A 103 6.48 -6.35 16.58
CA ALA A 103 5.07 -6.34 16.94
C ALA A 103 4.80 -5.31 18.05
N SER A 104 5.65 -5.27 19.08
CA SER A 104 5.51 -4.32 20.19
C SER A 104 5.65 -2.88 19.70
N ILE A 105 6.65 -2.59 18.85
CA ILE A 105 6.85 -1.26 18.26
C ILE A 105 5.66 -0.90 17.35
N THR A 106 5.18 -1.85 16.54
CA THR A 106 4.01 -1.64 15.67
C THR A 106 2.77 -1.28 16.48
N VAL A 107 2.51 -1.98 17.59
CA VAL A 107 1.40 -1.65 18.51
C VAL A 107 1.59 -0.26 19.12
N CYS A 108 2.81 0.12 19.51
CA CYS A 108 3.10 1.47 19.99
C CYS A 108 2.82 2.54 18.92
N ILE A 109 3.23 2.32 17.66
CA ILE A 109 2.93 3.23 16.54
C ILE A 109 1.41 3.36 16.37
N LEU A 110 0.67 2.25 16.35
CA LEU A 110 -0.79 2.28 16.22
C LEU A 110 -1.46 3.04 17.36
N PHE A 111 -0.99 2.85 18.60
CA PHE A 111 -1.52 3.57 19.74
C PHE A 111 -1.22 5.08 19.70
N LEU A 112 0.01 5.47 19.35
CA LEU A 112 0.41 6.88 19.30
C LEU A 112 -0.25 7.61 18.12
N PHE A 113 -0.30 6.97 16.95
CA PHE A 113 -0.71 7.62 15.72
C PHE A 113 -2.18 7.41 15.38
N HIS A 114 -2.77 6.26 15.70
CA HIS A 114 -4.07 5.84 15.18
C HIS A 114 -5.12 5.53 16.25
N LYS A 115 -4.86 5.73 17.55
CA LYS A 115 -5.83 5.41 18.62
C LYS A 115 -7.22 6.02 18.36
N ASP A 116 -7.28 7.31 18.03
CA ASP A 116 -8.56 8.00 17.81
C ASP A 116 -9.27 7.48 16.56
N GLU A 117 -8.52 7.19 15.49
CA GLU A 117 -9.04 6.57 14.28
C GLU A 117 -9.60 5.18 14.57
N ILE A 118 -8.86 4.35 15.31
CA ILE A 118 -9.29 3.00 15.71
C ILE A 118 -10.60 3.07 16.52
N ILE A 119 -10.69 4.00 17.48
CA ILE A 119 -11.92 4.22 18.27
C ILE A 119 -13.07 4.68 17.36
N ASN A 120 -12.82 5.64 16.48
CA ASN A 120 -13.84 6.19 15.58
C ASN A 120 -14.29 5.19 14.51
N HIS A 121 -13.40 4.32 14.03
CA HIS A 121 -13.74 3.23 13.13
C HIS A 121 -14.74 2.25 13.76
N GLN A 122 -14.81 2.17 15.09
CA GLN A 122 -15.79 1.30 15.73
C GLN A 122 -17.23 1.82 15.65
N SER A 123 -17.41 3.13 15.50
CA SER A 123 -18.70 3.83 15.51
C SER A 123 -19.06 4.49 14.17
N ASN A 124 -18.21 4.34 13.16
CA ASN A 124 -18.38 5.01 11.87
C ASN A 124 -19.53 4.39 11.03
N ALA A 125 -20.26 5.24 10.31
CA ALA A 125 -21.38 4.84 9.46
C ALA A 125 -20.95 3.89 8.33
N SER A 126 -19.69 3.94 7.88
CA SER A 126 -19.15 3.00 6.90
C SER A 126 -19.17 1.54 7.36
N THR A 127 -19.16 1.28 8.67
CA THR A 127 -19.28 -0.08 9.21
C THR A 127 -20.70 -0.65 9.12
N LEU A 128 -21.68 0.19 8.82
CA LEU A 128 -23.09 -0.19 8.61
C LEU A 128 -23.38 -0.52 7.13
N LEU A 129 -22.41 -0.33 6.24
CA LEU A 129 -22.55 -0.73 4.84
C LEU A 129 -22.52 -2.26 4.73
N CYS A 130 -23.57 -2.83 4.15
CA CYS A 130 -23.64 -4.27 3.93
C CYS A 130 -22.58 -4.73 2.93
N ILE A 131 -22.10 -5.97 3.09
CA ILE A 131 -21.14 -6.60 2.18
C ILE A 131 -21.55 -8.06 2.00
N SER A 132 -21.54 -8.56 0.76
CA SER A 132 -21.82 -9.96 0.46
C SER A 132 -20.66 -10.85 0.90
N THR A 133 -20.88 -12.17 1.03
CA THR A 133 -19.78 -13.12 1.31
C THR A 133 -18.72 -13.12 0.20
N PHE A 134 -19.15 -12.97 -1.06
CA PHE A 134 -18.22 -12.88 -2.19
C PHE A 134 -17.35 -11.62 -2.10
N ASP A 135 -17.96 -10.48 -1.81
CA ASP A 135 -17.21 -9.22 -1.72
C ASP A 135 -16.34 -9.18 -0.47
N LEU A 136 -16.74 -9.82 0.64
CA LEU A 136 -15.84 -10.03 1.78
C LEU A 136 -14.59 -10.80 1.37
N PHE A 137 -14.75 -11.92 0.66
CA PHE A 137 -13.61 -12.70 0.18
C PHE A 137 -12.73 -11.88 -0.77
N PHE A 138 -13.34 -11.13 -1.68
CA PHE A 138 -12.62 -10.26 -2.59
C PHE A 138 -11.86 -9.14 -1.87
N SER A 139 -12.48 -8.47 -0.88
CA SER A 139 -11.82 -7.43 -0.09
C SER A 139 -10.68 -7.99 0.76
N LEU A 140 -10.82 -9.21 1.30
CA LEU A 140 -9.71 -9.89 1.99
C LEU A 140 -8.58 -10.24 1.02
N PHE A 141 -8.91 -10.69 -0.19
CA PHE A 141 -7.92 -10.92 -1.25
C PHE A 141 -7.19 -9.62 -1.60
N GLU A 142 -7.91 -8.53 -1.87
CA GLU A 142 -7.36 -7.22 -2.18
C GLU A 142 -6.40 -6.74 -1.09
N TYR A 143 -6.83 -6.84 0.17
CA TYR A 143 -6.04 -6.49 1.35
C TYR A 143 -4.70 -7.24 1.39
N ILE A 144 -4.73 -8.57 1.23
CA ILE A 144 -3.52 -9.39 1.25
C ILE A 144 -2.66 -9.16 -0.01
N TYR A 145 -3.30 -9.00 -1.17
CA TYR A 145 -2.63 -8.79 -2.46
C TYR A 145 -1.77 -7.53 -2.44
N TYR A 146 -2.31 -6.40 -1.95
CA TYR A 146 -1.52 -5.17 -1.85
C TYR A 146 -0.42 -5.27 -0.81
N ILE A 147 -0.68 -5.81 0.38
CA ILE A 147 0.37 -5.97 1.41
C ILE A 147 1.54 -6.82 0.89
N LEU A 148 1.24 -7.96 0.25
CA LEU A 148 2.27 -8.81 -0.33
C LEU A 148 3.05 -8.07 -1.42
N GLY A 149 2.35 -7.43 -2.34
CA GLY A 149 2.97 -6.67 -3.43
C GLY A 149 3.87 -5.57 -2.90
N GLU A 150 3.42 -4.79 -1.92
CA GLU A 150 4.21 -3.72 -1.32
C GLU A 150 5.47 -4.25 -0.63
N GLU A 151 5.38 -5.33 0.14
CA GLU A 151 6.58 -5.90 0.76
C GLU A 151 7.57 -6.45 -0.29
N ILE A 152 7.08 -7.10 -1.34
CA ILE A 152 7.91 -7.56 -2.46
C ILE A 152 8.58 -6.36 -3.14
N PHE A 153 7.82 -5.32 -3.44
CA PHE A 153 8.33 -4.18 -4.19
C PHE A 153 9.32 -3.34 -3.37
N TYR A 154 8.94 -2.95 -2.16
CA TYR A 154 9.74 -2.02 -1.35
C TYR A 154 10.87 -2.72 -0.59
N ARG A 155 10.65 -3.92 -0.02
CA ARG A 155 11.64 -4.56 0.88
C ARG A 155 12.51 -5.49 0.08
N LEU A 156 11.90 -6.42 -0.64
CA LEU A 156 12.65 -7.42 -1.38
C LEU A 156 13.39 -6.83 -2.58
N PHE A 157 12.74 -5.94 -3.34
CA PHE A 157 13.36 -5.32 -4.52
C PHE A 157 14.10 -4.02 -4.20
N LEU A 158 13.39 -2.92 -3.91
CA LEU A 158 14.01 -1.60 -3.81
C LEU A 158 15.04 -1.50 -2.67
N LEU A 159 14.68 -1.94 -1.46
CA LEU A 159 15.58 -1.84 -0.31
C LEU A 159 16.82 -2.71 -0.48
N ASN A 160 16.68 -3.94 -0.98
CA ASN A 160 17.82 -4.80 -1.24
C ASN A 160 18.77 -4.14 -2.25
N TYR A 161 18.24 -3.69 -3.40
CA TYR A 161 19.01 -3.03 -4.44
C TYR A 161 19.72 -1.76 -3.95
N PHE A 162 19.00 -0.82 -3.32
CA PHE A 162 19.60 0.44 -2.87
C PHE A 162 20.56 0.26 -1.69
N SER A 163 20.38 -0.78 -0.87
CA SER A 163 21.28 -1.03 0.26
C SER A 163 22.72 -1.33 -0.17
N GLU A 164 22.90 -1.89 -1.36
CA GLU A 164 24.21 -2.16 -1.95
C GLU A 164 24.85 -0.91 -2.56
N ILE A 165 24.05 0.06 -2.99
CA ILE A 165 24.52 1.26 -3.70
C ILE A 165 24.83 2.42 -2.74
N ILE A 166 23.89 2.73 -1.86
CA ILE A 166 23.97 3.91 -0.97
C ILE A 166 24.14 3.53 0.51
N GLY A 167 24.26 2.23 0.81
CA GLY A 167 24.36 1.70 2.16
C GLY A 167 23.00 1.47 2.82
N GLN A 168 22.98 0.54 3.77
CA GLN A 168 21.75 0.03 4.41
C GLN A 168 20.90 1.11 5.09
N VAL A 169 21.54 2.02 5.87
CA VAL A 169 20.82 3.06 6.63
C VAL A 169 20.15 4.06 5.69
N PHE A 170 20.89 4.58 4.71
CA PHE A 170 20.36 5.55 3.75
C PHE A 170 19.31 4.92 2.84
N ALA A 171 19.50 3.67 2.41
CA ALA A 171 18.49 2.93 1.66
C ALA A 171 17.20 2.77 2.47
N CYS A 172 17.29 2.38 3.75
CA CYS A 172 16.11 2.24 4.61
C CYS A 172 15.31 3.55 4.72
N ILE A 173 15.99 4.67 4.93
CA ILE A 173 15.36 6.00 4.98
C ILE A 173 14.74 6.35 3.61
N PHE A 174 15.51 6.21 2.53
CA PHE A 174 15.09 6.55 1.18
C PHE A 174 13.85 5.75 0.75
N ILE A 175 13.85 4.44 0.96
CA ILE A 175 12.71 3.57 0.65
C ILE A 175 11.49 3.92 1.50
N SER A 176 11.70 4.32 2.76
CA SER A 176 10.60 4.76 3.61
C SER A 176 9.98 6.07 3.13
N VAL A 177 10.79 7.00 2.59
CA VAL A 177 10.27 8.19 1.92
C VAL A 177 9.45 7.79 0.69
N LEU A 178 9.97 6.90 -0.16
CA LEU A 178 9.24 6.45 -1.37
C LEU A 178 7.93 5.74 -1.04
N PHE A 179 7.90 4.90 0.00
CA PHE A 179 6.70 4.20 0.46
C PHE A 179 5.60 5.17 0.90
N SER A 180 5.92 6.12 1.79
CA SER A 180 4.98 7.16 2.21
C SER A 180 4.59 8.09 1.06
N TYR A 181 5.53 8.41 0.16
CA TYR A 181 5.25 9.27 -0.99
C TYR A 181 4.32 8.60 -2.00
N THR A 182 4.43 7.30 -2.22
CA THR A 182 3.52 6.55 -3.11
C THR A 182 2.09 6.60 -2.57
N HIS A 183 1.92 6.45 -1.26
CA HIS A 183 0.62 6.65 -0.61
C HIS A 183 0.15 8.09 -0.78
N TYR A 184 1.03 9.10 -0.63
CA TYR A 184 0.66 10.49 -0.88
C TYR A 184 0.21 10.74 -2.33
N LEU A 185 0.75 10.02 -3.32
CA LEU A 185 0.32 10.13 -4.72
C LEU A 185 -0.99 9.40 -5.00
N ASN A 186 -1.36 8.42 -4.18
CA ASN A 186 -2.64 7.73 -4.30
C ASN A 186 -3.79 8.70 -4.04
N ARG A 187 -4.77 8.71 -4.96
CA ARG A 187 -5.95 9.57 -4.87
C ARG A 187 -6.70 9.33 -3.56
N TRP A 188 -6.96 8.07 -3.22
CA TRP A 188 -7.76 7.70 -2.05
C TRP A 188 -7.15 8.19 -0.74
N ALA A 189 -5.84 8.04 -0.60
CA ALA A 189 -5.10 8.53 0.56
C ALA A 189 -5.20 10.05 0.73
N SER A 190 -5.42 10.81 -0.35
CA SER A 190 -5.57 12.27 -0.27
C SER A 190 -6.82 12.71 0.48
N VAL A 191 -7.81 11.83 0.62
CA VAL A 191 -9.06 12.09 1.36
C VAL A 191 -9.05 11.46 2.74
N PHE A 192 -8.48 10.27 2.88
CA PHE A 192 -8.50 9.54 4.16
C PHE A 192 -7.31 9.87 5.07
N PHE A 193 -6.14 10.23 4.53
CA PHE A 193 -4.92 10.35 5.33
C PHE A 193 -4.65 11.80 5.71
N SER A 194 -4.45 12.01 7.00
CA SER A 194 -3.87 13.24 7.54
C SER A 194 -2.34 13.21 7.45
N PHE A 195 -1.69 14.35 7.69
CA PHE A 195 -0.22 14.41 7.79
C PHE A 195 0.35 13.41 8.81
N LYS A 196 -0.38 13.16 9.90
CA LYS A 196 -0.04 12.20 10.94
C LYS A 196 0.06 10.77 10.39
N ASN A 197 -0.82 10.38 9.46
CA ASN A 197 -0.80 9.06 8.82
C ASN A 197 0.46 8.88 7.96
N TYR A 198 0.89 9.92 7.22
CA TYR A 198 2.12 9.83 6.41
C TYR A 198 3.39 9.70 7.27
N ILE A 199 3.44 10.37 8.41
CA ILE A 199 4.53 10.20 9.39
C ILE A 199 4.51 8.77 9.95
N SER A 200 3.33 8.26 10.31
CA SER A 200 3.16 6.91 10.81
C SER A 200 3.64 5.86 9.80
N LEU A 201 3.25 5.98 8.53
CA LEU A 201 3.71 5.11 7.44
C LEU A 201 5.24 5.18 7.25
N PHE A 202 5.81 6.37 7.40
CA PHE A 202 7.25 6.56 7.26
C PHE A 202 8.01 5.82 8.38
N ILE A 203 7.61 6.03 9.64
CA ILE A 203 8.21 5.36 10.81
C ILE A 203 8.00 3.85 10.71
N PHE A 204 6.81 3.42 10.35
CA PHE A 204 6.49 2.01 10.17
C PHE A 204 7.34 1.38 9.05
N SER A 205 7.54 2.09 7.94
CA SER A 205 8.41 1.62 6.87
C SER A 205 9.88 1.51 7.29
N ILE A 206 10.38 2.44 8.13
CA ILE A 206 11.74 2.33 8.69
C ILE A 206 11.85 1.06 9.53
N LEU A 207 10.84 0.78 10.37
CA LEU A 207 10.81 -0.45 11.18
C LEU A 207 10.87 -1.70 10.31
N LEU A 208 10.00 -1.79 9.29
CA LEU A 208 9.98 -2.93 8.37
C LEU A 208 11.30 -3.07 7.61
N GLY A 209 11.88 -1.95 7.15
CA GLY A 209 13.15 -1.94 6.46
C GLY A 209 14.31 -2.42 7.34
N ALA A 210 14.37 -1.95 8.59
CA ALA A 210 15.38 -2.40 9.55
C ALA A 210 15.26 -3.90 9.87
N ILE A 211 14.04 -4.38 10.12
CA ILE A 211 13.77 -5.82 10.34
C ILE A 211 14.18 -6.64 9.11
N PHE A 212 13.83 -6.19 7.91
CA PHE A 212 14.19 -6.89 6.68
C PHE A 212 15.70 -6.92 6.46
N LEU A 213 16.42 -5.81 6.67
CA LEU A 213 17.88 -5.78 6.53
C LEU A 213 18.60 -6.72 7.51
N GLN A 214 18.08 -6.84 8.74
CA GLN A 214 18.64 -7.72 9.76
C GLN A 214 18.33 -9.20 9.53
N THR A 215 17.10 -9.52 9.12
CA THR A 215 16.61 -10.91 9.08
C THR A 215 16.53 -11.51 7.69
N LYS A 216 16.47 -10.66 6.66
CA LYS A 216 16.06 -11.00 5.29
C LYS A 216 14.72 -11.74 5.22
N SER A 217 13.87 -11.60 6.25
CA SER A 217 12.58 -12.29 6.36
C SER A 217 11.44 -11.42 5.88
N ILE A 218 10.99 -11.69 4.66
CA ILE A 218 9.81 -11.03 4.08
C ILE A 218 8.53 -11.40 4.85
N MET A 219 8.47 -12.62 5.39
CA MET A 219 7.31 -13.12 6.13
C MET A 219 7.07 -12.30 7.40
N THR A 220 8.13 -11.97 8.14
CA THR A 220 8.02 -11.09 9.31
C THR A 220 7.47 -9.72 8.92
N CYS A 221 7.97 -9.14 7.82
CA CYS A 221 7.48 -7.85 7.33
C CYS A 221 6.00 -7.90 6.95
N ILE A 222 5.57 -8.94 6.22
CA ILE A 222 4.17 -9.15 5.82
C ILE A 222 3.26 -9.24 7.05
N VAL A 223 3.61 -10.05 8.05
CA VAL A 223 2.77 -10.22 9.26
C VAL A 223 2.67 -8.90 10.02
N LEU A 224 3.77 -8.17 10.19
CA LEU A 224 3.76 -6.87 10.85
C LEU A 224 2.95 -5.83 10.05
N HIS A 225 2.97 -5.89 8.72
CA HIS A 225 2.16 -5.03 7.86
C HIS A 225 0.67 -5.34 7.99
N ILE A 226 0.29 -6.63 8.05
CA ILE A 226 -1.08 -7.04 8.38
C ILE A 226 -1.49 -6.50 9.77
N MET A 227 -0.61 -6.58 10.76
CA MET A 227 -0.87 -6.02 12.09
C MET A 227 -1.06 -4.50 12.04
N TYR A 228 -0.25 -3.78 11.27
CA TYR A 228 -0.40 -2.33 11.09
C TYR A 228 -1.75 -1.99 10.44
N ASN A 229 -2.14 -2.70 9.39
CA ASN A 229 -3.39 -2.49 8.66
C ASN A 229 -4.59 -3.24 9.25
N HIS A 230 -4.53 -3.71 10.51
CA HIS A 230 -5.58 -4.57 11.09
C HIS A 230 -6.95 -3.87 11.22
N SER A 231 -6.99 -2.53 11.25
CA SER A 231 -8.22 -1.75 11.33
C SER A 231 -9.16 -2.04 10.16
N GLU A 232 -8.63 -2.25 8.96
CA GLU A 232 -9.40 -2.60 7.77
C GLU A 232 -10.09 -3.96 7.93
N LEU A 233 -9.40 -4.95 8.49
CA LEU A 233 -9.96 -6.27 8.79
C LEU A 233 -11.13 -6.18 9.78
N ILE A 234 -11.01 -5.31 10.80
CA ILE A 234 -12.09 -5.06 11.76
C ILE A 234 -13.30 -4.45 11.05
N VAL A 235 -13.10 -3.49 10.15
CA VAL A 235 -14.18 -2.85 9.37
C VAL A 235 -14.88 -3.88 8.47
N LEU A 236 -14.12 -4.68 7.71
CA LEU A 236 -14.68 -5.73 6.84
C LEU A 236 -15.51 -6.75 7.63
N TYR A 237 -14.99 -7.23 8.77
CA TYR A 237 -15.71 -8.17 9.62
C TYR A 237 -17.01 -7.57 10.18
N LYS A 238 -16.97 -6.31 10.63
CA LYS A 238 -18.18 -5.62 11.14
C LYS A 238 -19.24 -5.46 10.06
N ARG A 239 -18.86 -5.01 8.85
CA ARG A 239 -19.77 -4.90 7.70
C ARG A 239 -20.45 -6.22 7.38
N TYR A 240 -19.68 -7.32 7.37
CA TYR A 240 -20.21 -8.64 7.11
C TYR A 240 -21.19 -9.09 8.20
N LYS A 241 -20.83 -8.92 9.48
CA LYS A 241 -21.71 -9.25 10.60
C LYS A 241 -23.01 -8.43 10.57
N TYR A 242 -22.93 -7.14 10.22
CA TYR A 242 -24.10 -6.28 10.07
C TYR A 242 -25.03 -6.75 8.94
N SER A 243 -24.48 -7.10 7.78
CA SER A 243 -25.28 -7.63 6.65
C SER A 243 -26.02 -8.92 7.02
N LYS A 244 -25.32 -9.87 7.68
CA LYS A 244 -25.91 -11.13 8.13
C LYS A 244 -27.04 -10.93 9.13
N ASN A 245 -26.89 -9.99 10.07
CA ASN A 245 -27.91 -9.74 11.09
C ASN A 245 -29.17 -9.06 10.55
N ASN A 246 -29.06 -8.27 9.48
CA ASN A 246 -30.19 -7.50 8.95
C ASN A 246 -30.88 -8.17 7.74
N ASN A 247 -30.44 -9.35 7.30
CA ASN A 247 -30.93 -10.02 6.08
C ASN A 247 -31.01 -9.10 4.86
N LYS A 248 -30.18 -8.05 4.82
CA LYS A 248 -30.12 -7.08 3.72
C LYS A 248 -28.96 -7.45 2.81
N ILE A 249 -29.30 -8.06 1.68
CA ILE A 249 -28.44 -8.10 0.50
C ILE A 249 -28.91 -6.94 -0.38
N ILE A 250 -28.46 -5.74 -0.05
CA ILE A 250 -28.65 -4.56 -0.92
C ILE A 250 -27.33 -4.36 -1.65
N ASN A 251 -27.41 -3.93 -2.91
CA ASN A 251 -26.29 -3.63 -3.81
C ASN A 251 -25.02 -3.21 -3.05
N THR A 252 -23.97 -3.96 -3.29
CA THR A 252 -22.69 -3.88 -2.62
C THR A 252 -21.89 -2.70 -3.17
N GLU A 253 -22.02 -1.53 -2.57
CA GLU A 253 -21.11 -0.42 -2.83
C GLU A 253 -19.76 -0.72 -2.15
N SER A 254 -18.70 -0.75 -2.96
CA SER A 254 -17.33 -0.75 -2.46
C SER A 254 -17.03 0.63 -1.88
N LEU A 255 -16.35 0.68 -0.73
CA LEU A 255 -16.01 1.95 -0.06
C LEU A 255 -15.09 2.82 -0.93
N PHE A 256 -14.34 2.17 -1.83
CA PHE A 256 -13.37 2.80 -2.72
C PHE A 256 -13.85 2.76 -4.18
N ASP A 257 -15.16 2.77 -4.40
CA ASP A 257 -15.74 2.88 -5.73
C ASP A 257 -16.48 4.21 -5.90
N ASP A 258 -15.76 5.24 -6.36
CA ASP A 258 -16.30 6.59 -6.61
C ASP A 258 -16.99 6.71 -7.98
N TYR A 259 -17.12 5.62 -8.74
CA TYR A 259 -17.55 5.66 -10.15
C TYR A 259 -18.97 5.17 -10.38
N ASP A 260 -19.63 4.71 -9.32
CA ASP A 260 -21.03 4.25 -9.30
C ASP A 260 -21.97 5.36 -8.79
#